data_AF-A0A0P0WKY6-F1
#
_entry.id   AF-A0A0P0WKY6-F1
#
_cell.length_a   1.000
_cell.length_b   1.000
_cell.length_c   1.000
_cell.angle_alpha   90.00
_cell.angle_beta   90.00
_cell.angle_gamma   90.00
#
_symmetry.space_group_name_H-M   'P 1'
#
loop_
_entity.id
_entity.type
_entity.pdbx_description
1 polymer ?
#
loop_
_entity_poly.entity_id
_entity_poly.type
_entity_poly.pdbx_seq_one_letter_code
_entity_poly.pdbx_strand_id
1 'polypeptide(L)'
;AVELGDLDQKIQITTELNNDIMKCIHDQNANHVVQKCIEHAPPQFIQFFLEDMYGHVVELSVHPYGCRVVHRVLEYLMIQYRRFFSKRLQRMSTTWQKTNTLTMLCNTFCSMGKPLCDL
;
A
#
# COMPACT_ATOMS: atom_id res chain seq x y z
N ALA A 1 -2.88 -15.04 -12.62
CA ALA A 1 -2.65 -14.10 -13.74
C ALA A 1 -1.58 -13.08 -13.38
N VAL A 2 -1.81 -12.19 -12.40
CA VAL A 2 -0.86 -11.11 -12.05
C VAL A 2 0.56 -11.60 -11.71
N GLU A 3 0.72 -12.69 -10.96
CA GLU A 3 2.05 -13.17 -10.56
C GLU A 3 2.89 -13.73 -11.73
N LEU A 4 2.22 -14.47 -12.62
CA LEU A 4 2.84 -15.24 -13.70
C LEU A 4 2.79 -14.52 -15.05
N GLY A 5 2.06 -13.41 -15.14
CA GLY A 5 1.93 -12.64 -16.36
C GLY A 5 3.22 -11.91 -16.72
N ASP A 6 3.39 -11.66 -18.00
CA ASP A 6 4.45 -10.77 -18.49
C ASP A 6 4.24 -9.33 -17.97
N LEU A 7 5.22 -8.48 -18.22
CA LEU A 7 5.19 -7.09 -17.76
C LEU A 7 3.96 -6.34 -18.32
N ASP A 8 3.61 -6.57 -19.58
CA ASP A 8 2.50 -5.90 -20.24
C ASP A 8 1.15 -6.31 -19.64
N GLN A 9 0.97 -7.60 -19.34
CA GLN A 9 -0.20 -8.12 -18.63
C GLN A 9 -0.33 -7.52 -17.22
N LYS A 10 0.78 -7.41 -16.48
CA LYS A 10 0.76 -6.78 -15.14
C LYS A 10 0.35 -5.33 -15.23
N ILE A 11 0.88 -4.59 -16.20
CA ILE A 11 0.56 -3.18 -16.43
C ILE A 11 -0.91 -3.01 -16.82
N GLN A 12 -1.40 -3.85 -17.74
CA GLN A 12 -2.76 -3.81 -18.21
C GLN A 12 -3.75 -4.03 -17.06
N ILE A 13 -3.58 -5.12 -16.30
CA ILE A 13 -4.46 -5.43 -15.15
C ILE A 13 -4.46 -4.28 -14.15
N THR A 14 -3.29 -3.72 -13.85
CA THR A 14 -3.18 -2.63 -12.89
C THR A 14 -3.89 -1.37 -13.39
N THR A 15 -3.69 -1.02 -14.67
CA THR A 15 -4.36 0.13 -15.32
C THR A 15 -5.88 -0.02 -15.36
N GLU A 16 -6.39 -1.21 -15.62
CA GLU A 16 -7.84 -1.50 -15.63
C GLU A 16 -8.49 -1.28 -14.26
N LEU A 17 -7.76 -1.52 -13.17
CA LEU A 17 -8.26 -1.33 -11.80
C LEU A 17 -8.24 0.13 -11.32
N ASN A 18 -7.57 1.04 -12.03
CA ASN A 18 -7.30 2.41 -11.58
C ASN A 18 -8.57 3.20 -11.23
N ASN A 19 -9.64 3.09 -12.00
CA ASN A 19 -10.85 3.88 -11.75
C ASN A 19 -11.77 3.30 -10.66
N ASP A 20 -11.50 2.09 -10.18
CA ASP A 20 -12.40 1.36 -9.28
C ASP A 20 -11.68 0.79 -8.06
N ILE A 21 -10.47 1.28 -7.71
CA ILE A 21 -9.64 0.60 -6.72
C ILE A 21 -10.32 0.49 -5.36
N MET A 22 -11.01 1.54 -4.92
CA MET A 22 -11.73 1.52 -3.66
C MET A 22 -12.86 0.49 -3.68
N LYS A 23 -13.58 0.33 -4.80
CA LYS A 23 -14.57 -0.74 -4.93
C LYS A 23 -13.91 -2.12 -4.91
N CYS A 24 -12.79 -2.28 -5.60
CA CYS A 24 -12.04 -3.53 -5.62
C CYS A 24 -11.52 -3.93 -4.23
N ILE A 25 -11.06 -2.97 -3.43
CA ILE A 25 -10.61 -3.21 -2.04
C ILE A 25 -11.77 -3.70 -1.15
N HIS A 26 -12.99 -3.20 -1.39
CA HIS A 26 -14.18 -3.58 -0.63
C HIS A 26 -14.83 -4.89 -1.10
N ASP A 27 -14.45 -5.41 -2.26
CA ASP A 27 -14.97 -6.66 -2.80
C ASP A 27 -14.26 -7.89 -2.24
N GLN A 28 -15.01 -8.96 -1.97
CA GLN A 28 -14.51 -10.21 -1.40
C GLN A 28 -13.49 -10.95 -2.29
N ASN A 29 -13.54 -10.74 -3.61
CA ASN A 29 -12.66 -11.41 -4.58
C ASN A 29 -11.61 -10.44 -5.14
N ALA A 30 -12.02 -9.23 -5.54
CA ALA A 30 -11.14 -8.29 -6.21
C ALA A 30 -10.02 -7.77 -5.30
N ASN A 31 -10.22 -7.75 -3.97
CA ASN A 31 -9.16 -7.36 -3.03
C ASN A 31 -7.91 -8.24 -3.18
N HIS A 32 -8.06 -9.52 -3.55
CA HIS A 32 -6.92 -10.40 -3.79
C HIS A 32 -6.13 -9.98 -5.02
N VAL A 33 -6.81 -9.52 -6.07
CA VAL A 33 -6.15 -8.99 -7.28
C VAL A 33 -5.37 -7.73 -6.94
N VAL A 34 -5.95 -6.82 -6.16
CA VAL A 34 -5.27 -5.60 -5.68
C VAL A 34 -4.01 -5.95 -4.89
N GLN A 35 -4.10 -6.89 -3.95
CA GLN A 35 -2.95 -7.38 -3.19
C GLN A 35 -1.85 -7.92 -4.11
N LYS A 36 -2.21 -8.73 -5.13
CA LYS A 36 -1.23 -9.26 -6.10
C LYS A 36 -0.62 -8.20 -7.00
N CYS A 37 -1.38 -7.17 -7.38
CA CYS A 37 -0.81 -6.03 -8.08
C CYS A 37 0.23 -5.33 -7.20
N ILE A 38 -0.08 -5.05 -5.92
CA ILE A 38 0.89 -4.43 -5.00
C ILE A 38 2.16 -5.27 -4.82
N GLU A 39 2.04 -6.59 -4.78
CA GLU A 39 3.18 -7.51 -4.63
C GLU A 39 4.07 -7.61 -5.88
N HIS A 40 3.50 -7.51 -7.08
CA HIS A 40 4.18 -7.94 -8.31
C HIS A 40 4.23 -6.92 -9.45
N ALA A 41 3.42 -5.85 -9.41
CA ALA A 41 3.44 -4.83 -10.44
C ALA A 41 4.63 -3.86 -10.24
N PRO A 42 5.13 -3.23 -11.31
CA PRO A 42 6.20 -2.25 -11.17
C PRO A 42 5.76 -1.04 -10.35
N PRO A 43 6.67 -0.41 -9.59
CA PRO A 43 6.35 0.69 -8.68
C PRO A 43 5.51 1.82 -9.26
N GLN A 44 5.77 2.23 -10.51
CA GLN A 44 5.04 3.32 -11.14
C GLN A 44 3.54 3.03 -11.34
N PHE A 45 3.15 1.75 -11.34
CA PHE A 45 1.75 1.31 -11.48
C PHE A 45 1.08 1.05 -10.13
N ILE A 46 1.78 1.16 -9.01
CA ILE A 46 1.15 1.04 -7.68
C ILE A 46 0.92 2.40 -7.04
N GLN A 47 1.58 3.45 -7.54
CA GLN A 47 1.47 4.79 -6.98
C GLN A 47 0.03 5.29 -6.89
N PHE A 48 -0.78 5.09 -7.94
CA PHE A 48 -2.16 5.57 -7.95
C PHE A 48 -3.06 4.81 -6.95
N PHE A 49 -2.80 3.51 -6.68
CA PHE A 49 -3.49 2.80 -5.60
C PHE A 49 -3.24 3.49 -4.25
N LEU A 50 -2.00 3.96 -4.02
CA LEU A 50 -1.64 4.66 -2.78
C LEU A 50 -2.28 6.04 -2.68
N GLU A 51 -2.47 6.71 -3.81
CA GLU A 51 -3.15 8.00 -3.90
C GLU A 51 -4.65 7.85 -3.61
N ASP A 52 -5.31 6.84 -4.16
CA ASP A 52 -6.73 6.56 -3.88
C ASP A 52 -6.98 6.08 -2.44
N MET A 53 -6.05 5.32 -1.88
CA MET A 53 -6.12 4.91 -0.47
C MET A 53 -5.84 6.09 0.49
N TYR A 54 -5.26 7.19 0.01
CA TYR A 54 -4.96 8.36 0.83
C TYR A 54 -6.25 8.95 1.41
N GLY A 55 -6.27 9.19 2.71
CA GLY A 55 -7.46 9.65 3.43
C GLY A 55 -8.42 8.54 3.86
N HIS A 56 -8.35 7.35 3.25
CA HIS A 56 -9.19 6.19 3.60
C HIS A 56 -8.47 5.14 4.46
N VAL A 57 -7.19 5.35 4.75
CA VAL A 57 -6.35 4.36 5.46
C VAL A 57 -6.97 3.86 6.77
N VAL A 58 -7.53 4.74 7.59
CA VAL A 58 -8.12 4.37 8.88
C VAL A 58 -9.35 3.48 8.68
N GLU A 59 -10.23 3.86 7.76
CA GLU A 59 -11.41 3.09 7.36
C GLU A 59 -11.01 1.72 6.82
N LEU A 60 -10.07 1.68 5.88
CA LEU A 60 -9.57 0.44 5.28
C LEU A 60 -8.90 -0.47 6.32
N SER A 61 -8.20 0.10 7.31
CA SER A 61 -7.50 -0.69 8.33
C SER A 61 -8.45 -1.47 9.25
N VAL A 62 -9.72 -1.04 9.39
CA VAL A 62 -10.76 -1.77 10.13
C VAL A 62 -11.73 -2.54 9.24
N HIS A 63 -11.59 -2.42 7.91
CA HIS A 63 -12.42 -3.14 6.95
C HIS A 63 -11.97 -4.62 6.84
N PRO A 64 -12.91 -5.61 6.78
CA PRO A 64 -12.57 -7.03 6.73
C PRO A 64 -11.58 -7.43 5.63
N TYR A 65 -11.65 -6.78 4.47
CA TYR A 65 -10.73 -7.01 3.34
C TYR A 65 -9.68 -5.90 3.20
N GLY A 66 -10.03 -4.67 3.60
CA GLY A 66 -9.18 -3.49 3.41
C GLY A 66 -7.89 -3.57 4.23
N CYS A 67 -7.96 -4.16 5.42
CA CYS A 67 -6.81 -4.33 6.29
C CYS A 67 -5.69 -5.15 5.62
N ARG A 68 -6.06 -6.15 4.81
CA ARG A 68 -5.10 -6.99 4.07
C ARG A 68 -4.40 -6.20 2.98
N VAL A 69 -5.12 -5.35 2.25
CA VAL A 69 -4.53 -4.45 1.24
C VAL A 69 -3.58 -3.44 1.89
N VAL A 70 -3.98 -2.85 3.02
CA VAL A 70 -3.14 -1.93 3.77
C VAL A 70 -1.84 -2.60 4.24
N HIS A 71 -1.89 -3.85 4.71
CA HIS A 71 -0.68 -4.60 5.05
C HIS A 71 0.25 -4.78 3.84
N ARG A 72 -0.27 -5.17 2.68
CA ARG A 72 0.54 -5.32 1.46
C ARG A 72 1.20 -4.02 1.03
N VAL A 73 0.47 -2.90 1.12
CA VAL A 73 1.02 -1.57 0.86
C VAL A 73 2.18 -1.27 1.82
N LEU A 74 2.01 -1.52 3.11
CA LEU A 74 3.05 -1.28 4.11
C LEU A 74 4.30 -2.11 3.84
N GLU A 75 4.16 -3.40 3.56
CA GLU A 75 5.28 -4.27 3.21
C GLU A 75 6.00 -3.81 1.94
N TYR A 76 5.23 -3.50 0.90
CA TYR A 76 5.77 -2.95 -0.35
C TYR A 76 6.59 -1.68 -0.08
N LEU A 77 6.03 -0.74 0.68
CA LEU A 77 6.71 0.50 1.06
C LEU A 77 7.95 0.24 1.92
N MET A 78 7.88 -0.67 2.90
CA MET A 78 9.04 -1.04 3.71
C MET A 78 10.17 -1.60 2.87
N ILE A 79 9.86 -2.41 1.86
CA ILE A 79 10.85 -2.98 0.94
C ILE A 79 11.45 -1.88 0.05
N GLN A 80 10.62 -1.04 -0.58
CA GLN A 80 11.08 0.03 -1.46
C GLN A 80 11.92 1.08 -0.71
N TYR A 81 11.48 1.44 0.50
CA TYR A 81 12.14 2.45 1.33
C TYR A 81 13.12 1.86 2.34
N ARG A 82 13.40 0.54 2.32
CA ARG A 82 14.31 -0.12 3.27
C ARG A 82 15.67 0.59 3.36
N ARG A 83 16.20 1.01 2.21
CA ARG A 83 17.46 1.76 2.10
C ARG A 83 17.37 3.18 2.68
N PHE A 84 16.21 3.82 2.57
CA PHE A 84 15.95 5.15 3.11
C PHE A 84 15.71 5.11 4.62
N PHE A 85 14.94 4.13 5.10
CA PHE A 85 14.64 3.94 6.52
C PHE A 85 15.87 3.54 7.33
N SER A 86 16.73 2.64 6.81
CA SER A 86 17.95 2.18 7.49
C SER A 86 18.95 3.28 7.83
N LYS A 87 18.99 4.39 7.07
CA LYS A 87 19.98 5.46 7.26
C LYS A 87 19.41 6.78 7.80
N ARG A 88 18.08 6.95 7.86
CA ARG A 88 17.46 8.29 7.99
C ARG A 88 16.43 8.44 9.12
N LEU A 89 15.95 7.34 9.71
CA LEU A 89 15.01 7.35 10.84
C LEU A 89 15.57 7.95 12.15
N GLN A 90 16.89 8.09 12.30
CA GLN A 90 17.49 8.75 13.48
C GLN A 90 17.57 10.29 13.39
N ARG A 91 17.33 10.91 12.22
CA ARG A 91 17.58 12.37 12.03
C ARG A 91 16.37 13.18 11.57
N MET A 92 15.22 12.57 11.33
CA MET A 92 14.07 13.29 10.75
C MET A 92 13.05 13.71 11.81
N SER A 93 13.32 14.90 12.35
CA SER A 93 12.43 15.77 13.10
C SER A 93 11.45 16.51 12.14
N THR A 94 10.16 16.44 12.46
CA THR A 94 9.02 17.35 12.18
C THR A 94 8.61 17.78 10.76
N THR A 95 9.49 17.89 9.75
CA THR A 95 9.11 18.60 8.50
C THR A 95 8.51 17.70 7.40
N TRP A 96 8.82 16.40 7.38
CA TRP A 96 8.31 15.43 6.37
C TRP A 96 7.07 14.64 6.83
N GLN A 97 6.54 14.93 8.02
CA GLN A 97 5.47 14.15 8.65
C GLN A 97 4.06 14.43 8.10
N LYS A 98 3.87 15.43 7.22
CA LYS A 98 2.52 15.95 6.92
C LYS A 98 2.00 15.71 5.50
N THR A 99 2.79 15.13 4.59
CA THR A 99 2.46 15.13 3.15
C THR A 99 2.60 13.79 2.42
N ASN A 100 2.81 12.68 3.14
CA ASN A 100 3.01 11.39 2.50
C ASN A 100 2.06 10.33 3.09
N THR A 101 1.37 9.58 2.23
CA THR A 101 0.53 8.41 2.57
C THR A 101 1.27 7.46 3.51
N LEU A 102 2.59 7.32 3.33
CA LEU A 102 3.49 6.59 4.23
C LEU A 102 3.36 7.00 5.70
N THR A 103 3.28 8.30 5.98
CA THR A 103 3.21 8.80 7.36
C THR A 103 1.85 8.54 7.95
N MET A 104 0.78 8.69 7.17
CA MET A 104 -0.58 8.38 7.61
C MET A 104 -0.69 6.88 7.93
N LEU A 105 -0.23 6.02 7.02
CA LEU A 105 -0.19 4.56 7.19
C LEU A 105 0.64 4.12 8.40
N CYS A 106 1.86 4.64 8.55
CA CYS A 106 2.71 4.33 9.70
C CYS A 106 2.10 4.81 11.03
N ASN A 107 1.51 6.01 11.06
CA ASN A 107 0.89 6.55 12.27
C ASN A 107 -0.38 5.77 12.65
N THR A 108 -1.21 5.37 11.68
CA THR A 108 -2.39 4.54 11.92
C THR A 108 -2.00 3.20 12.54
N PHE A 109 -0.95 2.53 12.04
CA PHE A 109 -0.50 1.25 12.62
C PHE A 109 0.16 1.39 13.99
N CYS A 110 0.94 2.46 14.20
CA CYS A 110 1.49 2.76 15.52
C CYS A 110 0.38 2.98 16.56
N SER A 111 -0.74 3.60 16.17
CA SER A 111 -1.92 3.79 17.04
C SER A 111 -2.70 2.49 17.31
N MET A 112 -2.56 1.47 16.46
CA MET A 112 -3.19 0.15 16.64
C MET A 112 -2.38 -0.80 17.54
N GLY A 113 -1.28 -0.33 18.14
CA GLY A 113 -0.50 -1.09 19.12
C GLY A 113 0.29 -2.27 18.54
N LYS A 114 0.41 -2.37 17.20
CA LYS A 114 1.30 -3.34 16.55
C LYS A 114 2.61 -2.64 16.18
N PRO A 115 3.77 -3.16 16.63
CA PRO A 115 5.05 -2.67 16.15
C PRO A 115 5.11 -2.84 14.63
N LEU A 116 5.61 -1.81 13.93
CA LEU A 116 5.84 -1.90 12.48
C LEU A 116 6.81 -3.05 12.11
N CYS A 117 7.56 -3.58 13.09
CA CYS A 117 8.48 -4.71 12.93
C CYS A 117 7.84 -6.10 13.06
N ASP A 118 6.54 -6.17 13.39
CA ASP A 118 5.77 -7.43 13.47
C ASP A 118 4.82 -7.63 12.27
N LEU A 119 4.91 -6.75 11.26
CA LEU A 119 4.31 -6.89 9.93
C LEU A 119 5.29 -7.61 9.00
#